data_AF-A0A351XL75-F1
#
_entry.id   AF-A0A351XL75-F1
#
_cell.length_a   1.000
_cell.length_b   1.000
_cell.length_c   1.000
_cell.angle_alpha   90.00
_cell.angle_beta   90.00
_cell.angle_gamma   90.00
#
_symmetry.space_group_name_H-M   'P 1'
#
loop_
_entity.id
_entity.type
_entity.pdbx_description
1 polymer ?
#
loop_
_entity_poly.entity_id
_entity_poly.type
_entity_poly.pdbx_seq_one_letter_code
_entity_poly.pdbx_strand_id
1 'polypeptide(L)'
;IEDHYNITDRAAEVFLLEKPDFYNASDVINNCVYPNDRDIFNKNLELVRTGMIEQHDLEYRWLNKNGNPVWISSRGQVIFNDDGKAQYLVGRISELGRKNKIDNITGLYREIRLRQDILNIDRTFAGSGFLLLIGVDNFKDINERYSKETGNETLNGLARCIVKTVMDKAKVYRMSGDEIVVFCKNLDSIQCDPAEAMYKNIKAAVDKHIGEKYYKLFYTIS
;
A
#
# COMPACT_ATOMS: atom_id res chain seq x y z
N ILE A 1 -17.99 21.60 12.14
CA ILE A 1 -18.54 20.51 11.30
C ILE A 1 -18.53 19.30 12.19
N GLU A 2 -19.69 18.77 12.55
CA GLU A 2 -19.72 17.48 13.25
C GLU A 2 -19.23 16.42 12.26
N ASP A 3 -18.06 15.86 12.53
CA ASP A 3 -17.43 14.83 11.70
C ASP A 3 -18.15 13.50 11.94
N HIS A 4 -19.32 13.35 11.32
CA HIS A 4 -20.22 12.22 11.44
C HIS A 4 -20.04 11.26 10.26
N TYR A 5 -20.12 9.95 10.55
CA TYR A 5 -19.98 8.91 9.54
C TYR A 5 -20.93 7.76 9.81
N ASN A 6 -21.54 7.28 8.74
CA ASN A 6 -22.44 6.14 8.73
C ASN A 6 -21.96 5.11 7.70
N ILE A 7 -21.97 3.84 8.11
CA ILE A 7 -21.63 2.70 7.26
C ILE A 7 -22.59 1.55 7.51
N THR A 8 -22.70 0.61 6.58
CA THR A 8 -23.58 -0.56 6.74
C THR A 8 -23.18 -1.40 7.96
N ASP A 9 -24.15 -1.98 8.68
CA ASP A 9 -23.93 -2.88 9.82
C ASP A 9 -22.91 -3.99 9.51
N ARG A 10 -23.05 -4.62 8.34
CA ARG A 10 -22.14 -5.65 7.85
C ARG A 10 -20.67 -5.21 7.85
N ALA A 11 -20.39 -3.95 7.50
CA ALA A 11 -19.01 -3.45 7.51
C ALA A 11 -18.50 -3.26 8.95
N ALA A 12 -19.35 -2.77 9.85
CA ALA A 12 -19.01 -2.62 11.27
C ALA A 12 -18.79 -3.98 11.97
N GLU A 13 -19.39 -5.06 11.48
CA GLU A 13 -19.13 -6.44 11.93
C GLU A 13 -17.75 -6.95 11.49
N VAL A 14 -17.29 -6.56 10.28
CA VAL A 14 -16.02 -7.04 9.70
C VAL A 14 -14.82 -6.24 10.21
N PHE A 15 -14.94 -4.92 10.23
CA PHE A 15 -13.83 -4.00 10.46
C PHE A 15 -13.70 -3.57 11.91
N LEU A 16 -12.56 -2.98 12.26
CA LEU A 16 -12.26 -2.48 13.60
C LEU A 16 -13.04 -1.18 13.92
N LEU A 17 -14.37 -1.28 13.89
CA LEU A 17 -15.34 -0.24 14.22
C LEU A 17 -16.26 -0.74 15.33
N GLU A 18 -16.61 0.07 16.32
CA GLU A 18 -17.52 -0.37 17.39
C GLU A 18 -18.98 -0.45 16.93
N LYS A 19 -19.39 0.49 16.07
CA LYS A 19 -20.76 0.65 15.60
C LYS A 19 -20.78 1.25 14.18
N PRO A 20 -21.89 1.09 13.42
CA PRO A 20 -22.02 1.63 12.07
C PRO A 20 -22.10 3.16 12.00
N ASP A 21 -22.50 3.82 13.09
CA ASP A 21 -22.80 5.25 13.15
C ASP A 21 -22.04 5.94 14.29
N PHE A 22 -21.17 6.89 13.95
CA PHE A 22 -20.28 7.53 14.93
C PHE A 22 -19.86 8.95 14.55
N TYR A 23 -19.46 9.69 15.57
CA TYR A 23 -18.84 11.01 15.48
C TYR A 23 -17.31 10.88 15.58
N ASN A 24 -16.60 11.97 15.31
CA ASN A 24 -15.13 12.01 15.20
C ASN A 24 -14.62 11.00 14.16
N ALA A 25 -15.31 10.93 13.02
CA ALA A 25 -15.10 9.92 12.02
C ALA A 25 -13.65 9.82 11.53
N SER A 26 -12.95 10.95 11.40
CA SER A 26 -11.56 10.98 10.96
C SER A 26 -10.65 10.18 11.91
N ASP A 27 -10.82 10.33 13.22
CA ASP A 27 -10.03 9.63 14.22
C ASP A 27 -10.41 8.15 14.30
N VAL A 28 -11.72 7.85 14.29
CA VAL A 28 -12.24 6.48 14.34
C VAL A 28 -11.78 5.70 13.11
N ILE A 29 -11.92 6.26 11.90
CA ILE A 29 -11.46 5.62 10.67
C ILE A 29 -9.94 5.52 10.65
N ASN A 30 -9.18 6.55 11.04
CA ASN A 30 -7.71 6.50 11.08
C ASN A 30 -7.18 5.39 12.00
N ASN A 31 -7.89 5.08 13.09
CA ASN A 31 -7.60 3.92 13.95
C ASN A 31 -7.92 2.58 13.28
N CYS A 32 -8.96 2.54 12.44
CA CYS A 32 -9.28 1.39 11.61
C CYS A 32 -8.30 1.22 10.43
N VAL A 33 -7.61 2.28 9.98
CA VAL A 33 -6.61 2.20 8.90
C VAL A 33 -5.34 1.49 9.36
N TYR A 34 -4.81 0.59 8.52
CA TYR A 34 -3.51 -0.06 8.74
C TYR A 34 -2.41 1.01 8.90
N PRO A 35 -1.50 0.90 9.90
CA PRO A 35 -0.57 1.99 10.24
C PRO A 35 0.21 2.59 9.07
N ASN A 36 0.69 1.78 8.13
CA ASN A 36 1.48 2.27 6.99
C ASN A 36 0.64 2.95 5.90
N ASP A 37 -0.69 2.84 5.96
CA ASP A 37 -1.61 3.44 4.99
C ASP A 37 -2.27 4.72 5.55
N ARG A 38 -1.97 5.11 6.80
CA ARG A 38 -2.55 6.30 7.43
C ARG A 38 -2.17 7.59 6.71
N ASP A 39 -0.93 7.70 6.22
CA ASP A 39 -0.47 8.90 5.54
C ASP A 39 -1.23 9.15 4.23
N ILE A 40 -1.47 8.11 3.42
CA ILE A 40 -2.23 8.23 2.18
C ILE A 40 -3.71 8.56 2.46
N PHE A 41 -4.29 7.97 3.51
CA PHE A 41 -5.65 8.28 3.94
C PHE A 41 -5.78 9.74 4.40
N ASN A 42 -4.91 10.19 5.30
CA ASN A 42 -4.95 11.55 5.86
C ASN A 42 -4.70 12.62 4.79
N LYS A 43 -3.73 12.41 3.89
CA LYS A 43 -3.48 13.33 2.76
C LYS A 43 -4.72 13.47 1.88
N ASN A 44 -5.39 12.36 1.55
CA ASN A 44 -6.58 12.41 0.70
C ASN A 44 -7.78 13.07 1.41
N LEU A 45 -7.97 12.78 2.70
CA LEU A 45 -9.05 13.38 3.49
C LEU A 45 -8.88 14.90 3.59
N GLU A 46 -7.63 15.39 3.69
CA GLU A 46 -7.35 16.83 3.66
C GLU A 46 -7.71 17.47 2.31
N LEU A 47 -7.40 16.81 1.19
CA LEU A 47 -7.80 17.26 -0.14
C LEU A 47 -9.33 17.33 -0.30
N VAL A 48 -10.06 16.38 0.28
CA VAL A 48 -11.53 16.41 0.34
C VAL A 48 -12.01 17.60 1.17
N ARG A 49 -11.48 17.76 2.39
CA ARG A 49 -11.89 18.82 3.33
C ARG A 49 -11.67 20.22 2.78
N THR A 50 -10.56 20.42 2.07
CA THR A 50 -10.19 21.69 1.43
C THR A 50 -10.90 21.94 0.10
N GLY A 51 -11.66 20.96 -0.41
CA GLY A 51 -12.35 21.04 -1.70
C GLY A 51 -11.43 21.03 -2.92
N MET A 52 -10.18 20.55 -2.76
CA MET A 52 -9.25 20.38 -3.88
C MET A 52 -9.60 19.18 -4.76
N ILE A 53 -10.38 18.23 -4.23
CA ILE A 53 -10.89 17.08 -4.99
C ILE A 53 -12.38 16.89 -4.77
N GLU A 54 -13.09 16.60 -5.86
CA GLU A 54 -14.52 16.29 -5.85
C GLU A 54 -14.79 14.78 -5.74
N GLN A 55 -13.74 13.97 -5.89
CA GLN A 55 -13.81 12.51 -5.89
C GLN A 55 -12.78 11.92 -4.94
N HIS A 56 -13.27 11.04 -4.07
CA HIS A 56 -12.46 10.14 -3.26
C HIS A 56 -12.35 8.80 -3.98
N ASP A 57 -11.13 8.36 -4.31
CA ASP A 57 -10.87 7.01 -4.83
C ASP A 57 -9.54 6.51 -4.27
N LEU A 58 -9.62 5.69 -3.22
CA LEU A 58 -8.46 5.07 -2.62
C LEU A 58 -8.61 3.55 -2.59
N GLU A 59 -7.47 2.88 -2.72
CA GLU A 59 -7.32 1.49 -2.32
C GLU A 59 -6.25 1.39 -1.26
N TYR A 60 -6.64 0.91 -0.09
CA TYR A 60 -5.80 0.88 1.11
C TYR A 60 -6.36 -0.16 2.09
N ARG A 61 -5.66 -0.37 3.21
CA ARG A 61 -6.01 -1.42 4.16
C ARG A 61 -6.74 -0.86 5.38
N TRP A 62 -7.84 -1.51 5.73
CA TRP A 62 -8.45 -1.41 7.05
C TRP A 62 -8.10 -2.65 7.88
N LEU A 63 -8.11 -2.52 9.19
CA LEU A 63 -7.97 -3.63 10.14
C LEU A 63 -9.33 -4.28 10.34
N ASN A 64 -9.38 -5.62 10.30
CA ASN A 64 -10.57 -6.35 10.75
C ASN A 64 -10.62 -6.45 12.29
N LYS A 65 -11.70 -6.99 12.85
CA LYS A 65 -11.86 -7.20 14.32
C LYS A 65 -10.70 -7.97 14.98
N ASN A 66 -10.00 -8.80 14.21
CA ASN A 66 -8.86 -9.59 14.67
C ASN A 66 -7.52 -8.85 14.49
N GLY A 67 -7.53 -7.57 14.07
CA GLY A 67 -6.33 -6.78 13.82
C GLY A 67 -5.57 -7.15 12.53
N ASN A 68 -6.16 -7.96 11.64
CA ASN A 68 -5.53 -8.30 10.36
C ASN A 68 -5.86 -7.25 9.30
N PRO A 69 -4.90 -6.89 8.44
CA PRO A 69 -5.16 -5.97 7.33
C PRO A 69 -6.06 -6.63 6.27
N VAL A 70 -7.05 -5.88 5.82
CA VAL A 70 -7.99 -6.22 4.75
C VAL A 70 -7.98 -5.07 3.75
N TRP A 71 -7.69 -5.39 2.50
CA TRP A 71 -7.71 -4.41 1.42
C TRP A 71 -9.12 -4.02 1.05
N ILE A 72 -9.35 -2.71 0.99
CA ILE A 72 -10.61 -2.13 0.58
C ILE A 72 -10.39 -1.17 -0.59
N SER A 73 -11.42 -1.03 -1.41
CA SER A 73 -11.59 0.11 -2.31
C SER A 73 -12.64 1.02 -1.69
N SER A 74 -12.25 2.26 -1.41
CA SER A 74 -13.13 3.31 -0.90
C SER A 74 -13.31 4.33 -2.02
N ARG A 75 -14.54 4.47 -2.50
CA ARG A 75 -14.87 5.38 -3.61
C ARG A 75 -16.10 6.20 -3.28
N GLY A 76 -16.02 7.52 -3.46
CA GLY A 76 -17.13 8.42 -3.18
C GLY A 76 -17.02 9.76 -3.88
N GLN A 77 -18.14 10.49 -3.90
CA GLN A 77 -18.23 11.86 -4.37
C GLN A 77 -18.38 12.81 -3.17
N VAL A 78 -17.75 13.97 -3.31
CA VAL A 78 -17.87 15.06 -2.35
C VAL A 78 -19.02 15.97 -2.81
N ILE A 79 -19.97 16.21 -1.92
CA ILE A 79 -21.06 17.15 -2.11
C ILE A 79 -20.68 18.42 -1.36
N PHE A 80 -20.62 19.54 -2.08
CA PHE A 80 -20.26 20.84 -1.53
C PHE A 80 -21.51 21.65 -1.19
N ASN A 81 -21.41 22.51 -0.18
CA ASN A 81 -22.43 23.53 0.09
C ASN A 81 -22.24 24.75 -0.84
N ASP A 82 -23.16 25.72 -0.75
CA ASP A 82 -23.13 26.96 -1.57
C ASP A 82 -21.87 27.81 -1.33
N ASP A 83 -21.18 27.63 -0.19
CA ASP A 83 -19.91 28.30 0.13
C ASP A 83 -18.68 27.56 -0.42
N GLY A 84 -18.86 26.47 -1.18
CA GLY A 84 -17.78 25.65 -1.73
C GLY A 84 -17.08 24.74 -0.70
N LYS A 85 -17.66 24.54 0.49
CA LYS A 85 -17.12 23.65 1.53
C LYS A 85 -17.71 22.26 1.41
N ALA A 86 -16.88 21.23 1.62
CA ALA A 86 -17.32 19.85 1.63
C ALA A 86 -18.37 19.63 2.73
N GLN A 87 -19.59 19.24 2.33
CA GLN A 87 -20.72 18.99 3.22
C GLN A 87 -20.94 17.49 3.45
N TYR A 88 -20.83 16.67 2.41
CA TYR A 88 -20.94 15.21 2.51
C TYR A 88 -19.89 14.51 1.65
N LEU A 89 -19.41 13.36 2.12
CA LEU A 89 -18.69 12.39 1.29
C LEU A 89 -19.56 11.13 1.21
N VAL A 90 -20.17 10.89 0.07
CA VAL A 90 -21.06 9.75 -0.14
C VAL A 90 -20.38 8.75 -1.06
N GLY A 91 -20.30 7.49 -0.63
CA GLY A 91 -19.53 6.50 -1.34
C GLY A 91 -19.82 5.07 -0.94
N ARG A 92 -18.98 4.19 -1.45
CA ARG A 92 -18.98 2.76 -1.13
C ARG A 92 -17.59 2.36 -0.65
N ILE A 93 -17.59 1.42 0.28
CA ILE A 93 -16.43 0.58 0.53
C ILE A 93 -16.71 -0.81 -0.03
N SER A 94 -15.72 -1.37 -0.70
CA SER A 94 -15.76 -2.75 -1.15
C SER A 94 -14.51 -3.44 -0.66
N GLU A 95 -14.68 -4.58 0.00
CA GLU A 95 -13.56 -5.50 0.18
C GLU A 95 -13.01 -5.84 -1.20
N LEU A 96 -11.75 -5.50 -1.43
CA LEU A 96 -11.01 -6.05 -2.55
C LEU A 96 -10.67 -7.46 -2.11
N GLY A 97 -11.63 -8.37 -2.32
CA GLY A 97 -11.54 -9.74 -1.84
C GLY A 97 -10.18 -10.34 -2.18
N ARG A 98 -9.77 -11.38 -1.45
CA ARG A 98 -8.54 -12.18 -1.63
C ARG A 98 -8.22 -12.62 -3.08
N LYS A 99 -9.11 -12.35 -4.05
CA LYS A 99 -8.95 -12.61 -5.48
C LYS A 99 -7.92 -11.67 -6.11
N ASN A 100 -6.70 -12.18 -6.14
CA ASN A 100 -5.68 -11.97 -7.17
C ASN A 100 -5.00 -10.61 -7.25
N LYS A 101 -5.43 -9.56 -6.55
CA LYS A 101 -4.73 -8.25 -6.57
C LYS A 101 -3.68 -8.08 -5.49
N ILE A 102 -3.68 -8.89 -4.43
CA ILE A 102 -2.80 -8.75 -3.26
C ILE A 102 -2.17 -10.09 -2.92
N ASP A 103 -0.89 -10.08 -2.59
CA ASP A 103 -0.16 -11.25 -2.14
C ASP A 103 -0.33 -11.49 -0.64
N ASN A 104 -0.70 -12.72 -0.26
CA ASN A 104 -1.03 -13.06 1.12
C ASN A 104 0.22 -13.26 1.99
N ILE A 105 1.39 -13.45 1.37
CA ILE A 105 2.64 -13.57 2.10
C ILE A 105 3.07 -12.16 2.48
N THR A 106 3.31 -11.32 1.47
CA THR A 106 3.97 -10.01 1.59
C THR A 106 3.03 -8.84 1.86
N GLY A 107 1.73 -8.99 1.59
CA GLY A 107 0.75 -7.89 1.66
C GLY A 107 0.88 -6.87 0.52
N LEU A 108 1.78 -7.09 -0.44
CA LEU A 108 2.01 -6.24 -1.61
C LEU A 108 0.94 -6.46 -2.68
N TYR A 109 0.82 -5.50 -3.60
CA TYR A 109 0.02 -5.65 -4.81
C TYR A 109 0.56 -6.79 -5.69
N ARG A 110 -0.28 -7.57 -6.34
CA ARG A 110 0.13 -8.60 -7.31
C ARG A 110 0.35 -8.00 -8.70
N GLU A 111 1.00 -8.79 -9.56
CA GLU A 111 1.24 -8.47 -10.98
C GLU A 111 0.00 -7.95 -11.73
N ILE A 112 -1.19 -8.49 -11.46
CA ILE A 112 -2.42 -8.01 -12.10
C ILE A 112 -2.67 -6.51 -11.84
N ARG A 113 -2.30 -6.01 -10.66
CA ARG A 113 -2.44 -4.60 -10.31
C ARG A 113 -1.33 -3.75 -10.92
N LEU A 114 -0.11 -4.27 -11.03
CA LEU A 114 0.95 -3.61 -11.80
C LEU A 114 0.49 -3.36 -13.24
N ARG A 115 -0.08 -4.39 -13.89
CA ARG A 115 -0.57 -4.28 -15.27
C ARG A 115 -1.67 -3.22 -15.43
N GLN A 116 -2.59 -3.14 -14.46
CA GLN A 116 -3.63 -2.10 -14.43
C GLN A 116 -3.02 -0.70 -14.25
N ASP A 117 -2.10 -0.55 -13.30
CA ASP A 117 -1.45 0.71 -13.00
C ASP A 117 -0.59 1.20 -14.18
N ILE A 118 0.00 0.29 -14.97
CA ILE A 118 0.72 0.59 -16.21
C ILE A 118 -0.22 1.04 -17.31
N LEU A 119 -1.30 0.31 -17.60
CA LEU A 119 -2.27 0.70 -18.64
C LEU A 119 -2.93 2.05 -18.38
N ASN A 120 -3.04 2.46 -17.11
CA ASN A 120 -3.56 3.77 -16.73
C ASN A 120 -2.54 4.91 -16.95
N ILE A 121 -1.24 4.63 -16.98
CA ILE A 121 -0.19 5.64 -17.30
C ILE A 121 -0.39 6.16 -18.71
N ASP A 122 -0.55 5.26 -19.68
CA ASP A 122 -0.61 5.61 -21.11
C ASP A 122 -1.73 6.61 -21.44
N ARG A 123 -2.73 6.73 -20.58
CA ARG A 123 -3.89 7.62 -20.80
C ARG A 123 -3.77 9.00 -20.14
N THR A 124 -2.86 9.19 -19.18
CA THR A 124 -2.80 10.42 -18.36
C THR A 124 -1.38 10.91 -18.04
N PHE A 125 -0.33 10.23 -18.49
CA PHE A 125 1.04 10.47 -18.03
C PHE A 125 1.93 11.12 -19.10
N ALA A 126 2.46 12.31 -18.78
CA ALA A 126 3.47 13.02 -19.57
C ALA A 126 4.86 13.04 -18.90
N GLY A 127 5.06 12.24 -17.85
CA GLY A 127 6.28 12.24 -17.02
C GLY A 127 7.29 11.13 -17.36
N SER A 128 8.36 11.07 -16.58
CA SER A 128 9.36 9.98 -16.59
C SER A 128 9.22 9.09 -15.34
N GLY A 129 9.71 7.86 -15.42
CA GLY A 129 9.66 6.87 -14.34
C GLY A 129 10.51 5.66 -14.65
N PHE A 130 10.61 4.72 -13.70
CA PHE A 130 11.31 3.45 -13.89
C PHE A 130 10.62 2.30 -13.16
N LEU A 131 10.94 1.07 -13.60
CA LEU A 131 10.64 -0.17 -12.91
C LEU A 131 11.95 -0.78 -12.43
N LEU A 132 12.01 -1.18 -11.16
CA LEU A 132 13.08 -2.04 -10.63
C LEU A 132 12.46 -3.41 -10.35
N LEU A 133 13.06 -4.46 -10.91
CA LEU A 133 12.76 -5.84 -10.56
C LEU A 133 13.82 -6.27 -9.54
N ILE A 134 13.38 -6.75 -8.38
CA ILE A 134 14.25 -7.15 -7.28
C ILE A 134 13.94 -8.60 -6.91
N GLY A 135 14.94 -9.48 -6.95
CA GLY A 135 14.84 -10.89 -6.59
C GLY A 135 15.64 -11.25 -5.33
N VAL A 136 15.41 -12.45 -4.79
CA VAL A 136 16.24 -13.04 -3.74
C VAL A 136 17.15 -14.08 -4.38
N ASP A 137 18.46 -13.84 -4.31
CA ASP A 137 19.41 -14.77 -4.90
C ASP A 137 19.33 -16.14 -4.22
N ASN A 138 19.28 -17.20 -5.03
CA ASN A 138 19.16 -18.60 -4.58
C ASN A 138 17.91 -18.87 -3.70
N PHE A 139 16.78 -18.18 -3.95
CA PHE A 139 15.55 -18.37 -3.17
C PHE A 139 15.05 -19.82 -3.14
N LYS A 140 15.23 -20.56 -4.23
CA LYS A 140 14.86 -21.99 -4.29
C LYS A 140 15.62 -22.80 -3.23
N ASP A 141 16.92 -22.57 -3.07
CA ASP A 141 17.75 -23.25 -2.09
C ASP A 141 17.31 -22.93 -0.66
N ILE A 142 16.85 -21.70 -0.40
CA ILE A 142 16.27 -21.31 0.90
C ILE A 142 15.04 -22.17 1.21
N ASN A 143 14.14 -22.32 0.24
CA ASN A 143 12.92 -23.14 0.40
C ASN A 143 13.24 -24.62 0.62
N GLU A 144 14.19 -25.15 -0.14
CA GLU A 144 14.54 -26.58 -0.10
C GLU A 144 15.37 -26.95 1.14
N ARG A 145 16.26 -26.07 1.60
CA ARG A 145 17.15 -26.34 2.72
C ARG A 145 16.53 -26.07 4.09
N TYR A 146 15.68 -25.05 4.20
CA TYR A 146 15.14 -24.62 5.49
C TYR A 146 13.64 -24.89 5.63
N SER A 147 12.82 -24.43 4.68
CA SER A 147 11.37 -24.68 4.55
C SER A 147 10.71 -23.60 3.69
N LYS A 148 9.50 -23.88 3.21
CA LYS A 148 8.65 -22.87 2.57
C LYS A 148 8.29 -21.72 3.51
N GLU A 149 8.11 -22.00 4.80
CA GLU A 149 7.87 -21.00 5.83
C GLU A 149 9.05 -20.02 5.94
N THR A 150 10.29 -20.54 5.91
CA THR A 150 11.50 -19.69 5.91
C THR A 150 11.60 -18.83 4.64
N GLY A 151 11.22 -19.39 3.49
CA GLY A 151 11.08 -18.61 2.25
C GLY A 151 10.05 -17.50 2.36
N ASN A 152 8.87 -17.79 2.92
CA ASN A 152 7.83 -16.79 3.17
C ASN A 152 8.31 -15.69 4.13
N GLU A 153 9.01 -16.05 5.20
CA GLU A 153 9.62 -15.08 6.13
C GLU A 153 10.66 -14.19 5.44
N THR A 154 11.44 -14.75 4.51
CA THR A 154 12.43 -14.05 3.69
C THR A 154 11.76 -13.02 2.78
N LEU A 155 10.74 -13.44 2.04
CA LEU A 155 9.94 -12.54 1.18
C LEU A 155 9.28 -11.43 1.99
N ASN A 156 8.78 -11.74 3.20
CA ASN A 156 8.19 -10.75 4.11
C ASN A 156 9.21 -9.78 4.69
N GLY A 157 10.43 -10.22 4.95
CA GLY A 157 11.55 -9.35 5.31
C GLY A 157 11.86 -8.38 4.17
N LEU A 158 12.09 -8.92 2.97
CA LEU A 158 12.40 -8.14 1.78
C LEU A 158 11.31 -7.10 1.47
N ALA A 159 10.04 -7.51 1.41
CA ALA A 159 8.91 -6.63 1.13
C ALA A 159 8.83 -5.47 2.14
N ARG A 160 9.05 -5.72 3.43
CA ARG A 160 9.06 -4.68 4.46
C ARG A 160 10.23 -3.70 4.28
N CYS A 161 11.42 -4.20 3.97
CA CYS A 161 12.58 -3.35 3.68
C CYS A 161 12.33 -2.45 2.48
N ILE A 162 11.79 -3.00 1.38
CA ILE A 162 11.47 -2.24 0.17
C ILE A 162 10.43 -1.16 0.49
N VAL A 163 9.28 -1.53 1.06
CA VAL A 163 8.18 -0.59 1.37
C VAL A 163 8.65 0.54 2.28
N LYS A 164 9.43 0.23 3.33
CA LYS A 164 9.97 1.24 4.25
C LYS A 164 10.98 2.17 3.56
N THR A 165 11.75 1.66 2.60
CA THR A 165 12.77 2.45 1.89
C THR A 165 12.13 3.39 0.87
N VAL A 166 11.15 2.91 0.10
CA VAL A 166 10.54 3.70 -0.98
C VAL A 166 9.43 4.63 -0.48
N MET A 167 8.79 4.30 0.64
CA MET A 167 7.69 5.06 1.25
C MET A 167 6.62 5.43 0.21
N ASP A 168 6.28 6.71 0.06
CA ASP A 168 5.29 7.22 -0.88
C ASP A 168 5.85 7.53 -2.28
N LYS A 169 7.16 7.37 -2.50
CA LYS A 169 7.83 7.68 -3.78
C LYS A 169 7.58 6.63 -4.86
N ALA A 170 7.22 5.40 -4.46
CA ALA A 170 7.01 4.30 -5.40
C ALA A 170 5.94 3.35 -4.91
N LYS A 171 5.29 2.67 -5.86
CA LYS A 171 4.40 1.54 -5.57
C LYS A 171 5.19 0.23 -5.66
N VAL A 172 4.82 -0.75 -4.86
CA VAL A 172 5.55 -2.01 -4.74
C VAL A 172 4.61 -3.18 -5.01
N TYR A 173 5.06 -4.14 -5.82
CA TYR A 173 4.27 -5.25 -6.32
C TYR A 173 5.02 -6.57 -6.18
N ARG A 174 4.34 -7.61 -5.72
CA ARG A 174 4.81 -8.98 -5.68
C ARG A 174 4.49 -9.73 -6.98
N MET A 175 5.52 -10.23 -7.64
CA MET A 175 5.41 -11.08 -8.84
C MET A 175 5.35 -12.57 -8.45
N SER A 176 5.54 -13.48 -9.40
CA SER A 176 5.76 -14.90 -9.11
C SER A 176 7.11 -15.15 -8.40
N GLY A 177 7.32 -16.36 -7.86
CA GLY A 177 8.65 -16.78 -7.40
C GLY A 177 9.15 -16.05 -6.17
N ASP A 178 10.10 -15.15 -6.33
CA ASP A 178 10.74 -14.32 -5.30
C ASP A 178 10.86 -12.84 -5.71
N GLU A 179 10.41 -12.53 -6.92
CA GLU A 179 10.50 -11.23 -7.54
C GLU A 179 9.52 -10.21 -6.94
N ILE A 180 10.02 -8.99 -6.71
CA ILE A 180 9.26 -7.82 -6.29
C ILE A 180 9.59 -6.68 -7.25
N VAL A 181 8.56 -6.07 -7.81
CA VAL A 181 8.68 -4.88 -8.67
C VAL A 181 8.43 -3.62 -7.86
N VAL A 182 9.35 -2.66 -7.97
CA VAL A 182 9.17 -1.29 -7.52
C VAL A 182 8.88 -0.43 -8.74
N PHE A 183 7.78 0.32 -8.68
CA PHE A 183 7.36 1.21 -9.74
C PHE A 183 7.34 2.66 -9.27
N CYS A 184 8.26 3.45 -9.80
CA CYS A 184 8.40 4.88 -9.49
C CYS A 184 7.94 5.74 -10.67
N LYS A 185 7.15 6.78 -10.38
CA LYS A 185 6.63 7.76 -11.34
C LYS A 185 7.11 9.16 -10.94
N ASN A 186 7.10 10.09 -11.90
CA ASN A 186 7.31 11.53 -11.67
C ASN A 186 8.66 11.82 -11.01
N LEU A 187 9.73 11.43 -11.69
CA LEU A 187 11.08 11.73 -11.21
C LEU A 187 11.37 13.22 -11.41
N ASP A 188 11.60 13.95 -10.32
CA ASP A 188 12.18 15.28 -10.39
C ASP A 188 13.55 15.18 -11.09
N SER A 189 13.77 16.03 -12.09
CA SER A 189 14.84 15.96 -13.10
C SER A 189 16.27 16.18 -12.60
N ILE A 190 16.52 15.97 -11.30
CA ILE A 190 17.74 16.44 -10.60
C ILE A 190 18.77 15.31 -10.40
N GLN A 191 18.41 14.02 -10.46
CA GLN A 191 19.36 12.90 -10.26
C GLN A 191 19.83 12.24 -11.56
N CYS A 192 21.15 12.00 -11.67
CA CYS A 192 21.76 11.32 -12.82
C CYS A 192 21.40 9.83 -12.97
N ASP A 193 20.92 9.16 -11.91
CA ASP A 193 20.33 7.81 -11.99
C ASP A 193 19.49 7.51 -10.73
N PRO A 194 18.21 7.90 -10.71
CA PRO A 194 17.36 7.70 -9.53
C PRO A 194 17.00 6.22 -9.29
N ALA A 195 17.10 5.37 -10.32
CA ALA A 195 16.84 3.94 -10.20
C ALA A 195 17.97 3.25 -9.44
N GLU A 196 19.23 3.51 -9.82
CA GLU A 196 20.41 2.95 -9.15
C GLU A 196 20.50 3.43 -7.69
N ALA A 197 20.22 4.71 -7.43
CA ALA A 197 20.19 5.26 -6.08
C ALA A 197 19.13 4.58 -5.20
N MET A 198 17.93 4.36 -5.74
CA MET A 198 16.86 3.65 -5.03
C MET A 198 17.24 2.20 -4.73
N TYR A 199 17.82 1.49 -5.70
CA TYR A 199 18.30 0.12 -5.52
C TYR A 199 19.38 0.04 -4.42
N LYS A 200 20.38 0.94 -4.43
CA LYS A 200 21.43 1.00 -3.40
C LYS A 200 20.86 1.18 -2.00
N ASN A 201 19.85 2.05 -1.85
CA ASN A 201 19.17 2.26 -0.56
C ASN A 201 18.42 1.02 -0.11
N ILE A 202 17.70 0.34 -1.01
CA ILE A 202 16.98 -0.90 -0.71
C ILE A 202 17.97 -1.98 -0.26
N LYS A 203 19.07 -2.15 -1.01
CA LYS A 203 20.12 -3.12 -0.68
C LYS A 203 20.71 -2.86 0.71
N ALA A 204 21.06 -1.62 1.04
CA ALA A 204 21.56 -1.27 2.36
C ALA A 204 20.55 -1.56 3.49
N ALA A 205 19.25 -1.34 3.25
CA ALA A 205 18.20 -1.67 4.21
C ALA A 205 18.04 -3.18 4.42
N VAL A 206 18.17 -3.98 3.36
CA VAL A 206 18.15 -5.45 3.43
C VAL A 206 19.37 -5.99 4.18
N ASP A 207 20.57 -5.50 3.85
CA ASP A 207 21.82 -5.88 4.52
C ASP A 207 21.73 -5.61 6.04
N LYS A 208 21.17 -4.45 6.42
CA LYS A 208 20.90 -4.11 7.83
C LYS A 208 19.90 -5.07 8.48
N HIS A 209 18.79 -5.39 7.81
CA HIS A 209 17.76 -6.29 8.32
C HIS A 209 18.31 -7.71 8.59
N ILE A 210 19.17 -8.21 7.72
CA ILE A 210 19.83 -9.51 7.88
C ILE A 210 20.76 -9.48 9.11
N GLY A 211 21.53 -8.40 9.28
CA GLY A 211 22.38 -8.20 10.45
C GLY A 211 21.61 -8.15 11.78
N GLU A 212 20.45 -7.48 11.81
CA GLU A 212 19.57 -7.41 12.99
C GLU A 212 19.00 -8.79 13.39
N LYS A 213 18.90 -9.72 12.44
CA LYS A 213 18.49 -11.11 12.69
C LYS A 213 19.64 -12.04 13.04
N TYR A 214 20.81 -11.49 13.40
CA TYR A 214 22.03 -12.23 13.73
C TYR A 214 22.41 -13.26 12.65
N TYR A 215 22.16 -12.94 11.37
CA TYR A 215 22.48 -13.82 10.24
C TYR A 215 21.86 -15.22 10.35
N LYS A 216 20.71 -15.37 11.02
CA LYS A 216 19.95 -16.64 11.07
C LYS A 216 19.71 -17.22 9.67
N LEU A 217 19.57 -16.33 8.67
CA LEU A 217 19.58 -16.65 7.25
C LEU A 217 20.28 -15.51 6.51
N PHE A 218 21.27 -15.83 5.68
CA PHE A 218 21.98 -14.87 4.82
C PHE A 218 21.57 -15.08 3.37
N TYR A 219 21.19 -14.00 2.69
CA TYR A 219 20.83 -13.97 1.27
C TYR A 219 21.18 -12.60 0.69
N THR A 220 21.36 -12.54 -0.63
CA THR A 220 21.55 -11.29 -1.38
C THR A 220 20.35 -11.02 -2.28
N ILE A 221 20.28 -9.80 -2.82
CA ILE A 221 19.24 -9.42 -3.77
C ILE A 221 19.90 -8.96 -5.08
N SER A 222 19.25 -9.30 -6.19
CA SER A 222 19.57 -8.83 -7.53
C SER A 222 18.50 -7.87 -8.04
#